data_AF-A0A484Z6W2-F1
#
_entry.id   AF-A0A484Z6W2-F1
#
_cell.length_a   1.000
_cell.length_b   1.000
_cell.length_c   1.000
_cell.angle_alpha   90.00
_cell.angle_beta   90.00
_cell.angle_gamma   90.00
#
_symmetry.space_group_name_H-M   'P 1'
#
loop_
_entity.id
_entity.type
_entity.pdbx_description
1 polymer ?
#
loop_
_entity_poly.entity_id
_entity_poly.type
_entity_poly.pdbx_seq_one_letter_code
_entity_poly.pdbx_strand_id
1 'polypeptide(L)' 'MPTRDYPDKRTARGLAKEADLKMLSARIDAALMEYVRTTAYETRKSKQEIVAEALALHRQSRQVATGAE' A
#
# COMPACT_ATOMS: atom_id res chain seq x y z
N MET A 1 -0.62 31.63 31.58
CA MET A 1 -1.28 30.41 31.06
C MET A 1 -0.86 30.26 29.60
N PRO A 2 -0.26 29.13 29.18
CA PRO A 2 0.15 28.95 27.78
C PRO A 2 -1.10 28.83 26.90
N THR A 3 -1.16 29.66 25.86
CA THR A 3 -2.23 29.70 24.87
C THR A 3 -2.22 28.38 24.11
N ARG A 4 -3.27 27.56 24.27
CA ARG A 4 -3.47 26.36 23.45
C ARG A 4 -3.76 26.81 22.02
N ASP A 5 -2.77 26.66 21.15
CA ASP A 5 -2.92 26.84 19.71
C ASP A 5 -3.82 25.71 19.18
N TYR A 6 -5.12 25.98 19.10
CA TYR A 6 -6.05 25.07 18.43
C TYR A 6 -6.02 25.41 16.94
N PRO A 7 -5.81 24.43 16.05
CA PRO A 7 -5.82 24.68 14.62
C PRO A 7 -7.20 25.18 14.20
N ASP A 8 -7.22 26.40 13.66
CA ASP A 8 -8.42 27.15 13.25
C ASP A 8 -9.23 26.41 12.16
N LYS A 9 -8.56 25.51 11.43
CA LYS A 9 -9.14 24.68 10.39
C LYS A 9 -9.19 23.22 10.86
N ARG A 10 -10.37 22.76 11.23
CA ARG A 10 -10.66 21.34 11.38
C ARG A 10 -10.61 20.69 9.99
N THR A 11 -9.55 19.94 9.68
CA THR A 11 -9.53 19.11 8.48
C THR A 11 -10.61 18.04 8.64
N ALA A 12 -11.52 17.92 7.66
CA ALA A 12 -12.53 16.88 7.68
C ALA A 12 -11.86 15.50 7.74
N ARG A 13 -12.19 14.71 8.77
CA ARG A 13 -11.69 13.35 8.94
C ARG A 13 -12.26 12.52 7.77
N GLY A 14 -11.46 12.22 6.76
CA GLY A 14 -11.91 11.54 5.53
C GLY A 14 -11.32 12.03 4.22
N LEU A 15 -10.57 13.14 4.18
CA LEU A 15 -9.76 13.54 3.02
C LEU A 15 -8.46 12.71 2.90
N ALA A 16 -8.46 11.48 3.39
CA ALA A 16 -7.36 10.56 3.18
C ALA A 16 -7.42 10.10 1.73
N LYS A 17 -6.29 10.04 1.03
CA LYS A 17 -6.11 9.59 -0.37
C LYS A 17 -6.66 8.18 -0.68
N GLU A 18 -7.34 7.57 0.28
CA GLU A 18 -7.76 6.18 0.37
C GLU A 18 -9.29 6.03 0.34
N ALA A 19 -10.06 7.13 0.28
CA ALA A 19 -11.53 7.10 0.40
C ALA A 19 -12.22 6.24 -0.68
N ASP A 20 -11.63 6.10 -1.87
CA ASP A 20 -12.14 5.27 -2.97
C ASP A 20 -11.44 3.90 -3.08
N LEU A 21 -10.56 3.55 -2.14
CA LEU A 21 -9.84 2.27 -2.22
C LEU A 21 -10.73 1.10 -1.81
N LYS A 22 -10.83 0.11 -2.70
CA LYS A 22 -11.45 -1.17 -2.39
C LYS A 22 -10.44 -2.09 -1.70
N MET A 23 -10.70 -2.41 -0.44
CA MET A 23 -9.90 -3.39 0.30
C MET A 23 -10.06 -4.78 -0.31
N LEU A 24 -8.94 -5.40 -0.67
CA LEU A 24 -8.90 -6.77 -1.19
C LEU A 24 -8.28 -7.69 -0.14
N SER A 25 -8.93 -8.83 0.08
CA SER A 25 -8.38 -9.93 0.89
C SER A 25 -8.15 -11.14 0.01
N ALA A 26 -6.95 -11.73 0.09
CA ALA A 26 -6.61 -12.97 -0.58
C ALA A 26 -5.99 -13.95 0.41
N ARG A 27 -6.24 -15.24 0.21
CA ARG A 27 -5.49 -16.29 0.91
C ARG A 27 -4.16 -16.47 0.17
N ILE A 28 -3.08 -16.42 0.92
CA ILE A 28 -1.72 -16.63 0.40
C ILE A 28 -1.02 -17.69 1.24
N ASP A 29 0.00 -18.30 0.66
CA ASP A 29 0.86 -19.25 1.35
C ASP A 29 1.54 -18.60 2.57
N ALA A 30 1.76 -19.40 3.62
CA ALA A 30 2.34 -18.92 4.87
C ALA A 30 3.77 -18.39 4.70
N ALA A 31 4.60 -19.05 3.89
CA ALA A 31 5.97 -18.63 3.64
C ALA A 31 6.01 -17.29 2.88
N LEU A 32 5.10 -17.11 1.91
CA LEU A 32 4.96 -15.83 1.21
C LEU A 32 4.53 -14.70 2.15
N MET A 33 3.62 -14.99 3.09
CA MET A 33 3.21 -14.00 4.09
C MET A 33 4.39 -13.59 4.99
N GLU A 34 5.22 -14.55 5.42
CA GLU A 34 6.40 -14.28 6.23
C GLU A 34 7.42 -13.43 5.47
N TYR A 35 7.70 -13.79 4.21
CA TYR A 35 8.56 -12.99 3.33
C TYR A 35 8.09 -11.53 3.25
N VAL A 36 6.81 -11.29 2.98
CA VAL A 36 6.24 -9.93 2.90
C VAL A 36 6.38 -9.17 4.24
N ARG A 37 6.27 -9.86 5.38
CA ARG A 37 6.48 -9.24 6.70
C ARG A 37 7.93 -8.81 6.90
N THR A 38 8.88 -9.67 6.55
CA THR A 38 10.32 -9.36 6.64
C THR A 38 10.68 -8.19 5.74
N THR A 39 10.21 -8.19 4.48
CA THR A 39 10.43 -7.08 3.55
C THR A 39 9.81 -5.78 4.07
N ALA A 40 8.62 -5.81 4.65
CA ALA A 40 7.99 -4.63 5.25
C ALA A 40 8.85 -4.05 6.39
N TYR A 41 9.41 -4.92 7.22
CA TYR A 41 10.29 -4.50 8.31
C TYR A 41 11.57 -3.83 7.79
N GLU A 42 12.22 -4.42 6.80
CA GLU A 42 13.47 -3.94 6.22
C GLU A 42 13.30 -2.64 5.41
N THR A 43 12.26 -2.57 4.60
CA THR A 43 12.03 -1.46 3.66
C THR A 43 11.23 -0.30 4.26
N ARG A 44 10.68 -0.48 5.47
CA ARG A 44 9.72 0.45 6.12
C ARG A 44 8.48 0.75 5.28
N LYS A 45 8.16 -0.10 4.30
CA LYS A 45 6.92 -0.06 3.53
C LYS A 45 5.84 -0.87 4.23
N SER A 46 4.58 -0.51 4.00
CA SER A 46 3.44 -1.32 4.39
C SER A 46 3.36 -2.60 3.55
N LYS A 47 2.75 -3.65 4.13
CA LYS A 47 2.47 -4.90 3.40
C LYS A 47 1.66 -4.66 2.13
N GLN A 48 0.76 -3.67 2.15
CA GLN A 48 -0.09 -3.30 1.02
C GLN A 48 0.71 -2.66 -0.11
N GLU A 49 1.62 -1.73 0.22
CA GLU A 49 2.52 -1.11 -0.77
C GLU A 49 3.40 -2.15 -1.47
N ILE A 50 3.96 -3.09 -0.71
CA ILE A 50 4.78 -4.19 -1.26
C ILE A 50 3.97 -5.04 -2.25
N VAL A 51 2.75 -5.44 -1.87
CA VAL A 51 1.89 -6.25 -2.74
C VAL A 51 1.45 -5.46 -3.97
N ALA A 52 1.11 -4.17 -3.81
CA ALA A 52 0.72 -3.31 -4.93
C ALA A 52 1.88 -3.13 -5.94
N GLU A 53 3.10 -2.92 -5.44
CA GLU A 53 4.31 -2.82 -6.27
C GLU A 53 4.60 -4.13 -7.01
N ALA A 54 4.53 -5.27 -6.32
CA ALA A 54 4.69 -6.59 -6.95
C ALA A 54 3.64 -6.84 -8.05
N LEU A 55 2.38 -6.46 -7.81
CA LEU A 55 1.31 -6.57 -8.81
C LEU A 55 1.54 -5.64 -10.02
N ALA A 56 2.04 -4.43 -9.79
CA ALA A 56 2.39 -3.50 -10.86
C ALA A 56 3.52 -4.06 -11.73
N LEU A 57 4.59 -4.57 -11.10
CA LEU A 57 5.70 -5.23 -11.79
C LEU A 57 5.23 -6.45 -12.59
N HIS A 58 4.38 -7.30 -12.00
CA HIS A 58 3.82 -8.46 -12.70
C HIS A 58 3.01 -8.07 -13.95
N ARG A 59 2.21 -7.00 -13.87
CA ARG A 59 1.47 -6.46 -15.03
C ARG A 59 2.40 -5.96 -16.12
N GLN A 60 3.46 -5.24 -15.76
CA GLN A 60 4.45 -4.73 -16.71
C GLN A 60 5.17 -5.88 -17.42
N SER A 61 5.67 -6.87 -16.67
CA SER A 61 6.34 -8.04 -17.26
C SER A 61 5.43 -8.82 -18.21
N ARG A 62 4.14 -8.94 -17.86
CA ARG A 62 3.16 -9.63 -18.70
C ARG A 62 2.84 -8.86 -19.99
N GLN A 63 2.76 -7.52 -19.93
CA GLN A 63 2.56 -6.68 -21.12
C GLN A 63 3.75 -6.74 -22.08
N VAL A 64 4.97 -6.76 -21.56
CA VAL A 64 6.20 -6.91 -22.36
C VAL A 64 6.23 -8.29 -23.03
N ALA A 65 5.84 -9.35 -22.32
CA ALA A 65 5.78 -10.70 -22.89
C ALA A 65 4.75 -10.81 -24.03
N THR A 66 3.60 -10.12 -23.93
CA THR A 66 2.55 -10.14 -24.98
C THR A 66 2.82 -9.20 -26.15
N GLY A 67 3.76 -8.26 -26.03
CA GLY A 67 4.15 -7.34 -27.12
C GLY A 67 5.35 -7.82 -27.93
N ALA A 68 5.91 -8.98 -27.58
CA ALA A 68 7.04 -9.63 -28.26
C ALA A 68 6.60 -10.81 -29.14
N GLU A 69 5.28 -10.97 -29.34
CA GLU A 69 4.63 -11.95 -30.22
C GLU A 69 4.00 -11.24 -31.41
#